data_AF-A0A2D5IFL3-F1
#
_entry.id   AF-A0A2D5IFL3-F1
#
_cell.length_a   1.000
_cell.length_b   1.000
_cell.length_c   1.000
_cell.angle_alpha   90.00
_cell.angle_beta   90.00
_cell.angle_gamma   90.00
#
_symmetry.space_group_name_H-M   'P 1'
#
loop_
_entity.id
_entity.type
_entity.pdbx_description
1 polymer ?
#
loop_
_entity_poly.entity_id
_entity_poly.type
_entity_poly.pdbx_seq_one_letter_code
_entity_poly.pdbx_strand_id
1 'polypeptide(L)'
;MASYWVIDCLQEYVFCFSSVSLLTKEVNFTVPWLDKLKIPAQREDYRDRSTRGLQLRVSPTGVKSFSYAFRFRNKMGRVTFGKYPDLELNLAR
;
A
#
# COMPACT_ATOMS: atom_id res chain seq x y z
N MET A 1 12.16 33.07 5.62
CA MET A 1 11.57 32.76 4.31
C MET A 1 11.82 31.29 4.05
N ALA A 2 10.75 30.50 4.18
CA ALA A 2 10.77 29.05 4.05
C ALA A 2 10.92 28.65 2.58
N SER A 3 11.90 27.81 2.29
CA SER A 3 11.92 27.04 1.05
C SER A 3 12.29 25.61 1.44
N TYR A 4 11.24 24.81 1.63
CA TYR A 4 11.33 23.38 1.85
C TYR A 4 11.99 22.75 0.62
N TRP A 5 13.16 22.18 0.83
CA TRP A 5 13.94 21.52 -0.21
C TRP A 5 13.38 20.13 -0.46
N VAL A 6 12.88 19.95 -1.68
CA VAL A 6 13.06 18.75 -2.51
C VAL A 6 12.38 17.48 -2.00
N ILE A 7 11.15 17.29 -2.48
CA ILE A 7 10.66 15.96 -2.85
C ILE A 7 10.27 16.06 -4.33
N ASP A 8 11.28 16.16 -5.20
CA ASP A 8 11.10 15.87 -6.61
C ASP A 8 10.89 14.37 -6.73
N CYS A 9 9.62 13.99 -6.63
CA CYS A 9 9.11 12.67 -6.95
C CYS A 9 9.33 12.48 -8.45
N LEU A 10 10.49 11.93 -8.81
CA LEU A 10 10.84 11.51 -10.16
C LEU A 10 9.82 10.47 -10.65
N GLN A 11 8.83 11.02 -11.32
CA GLN A 11 7.96 10.39 -12.27
C GLN A 11 8.81 9.97 -13.47
N GLU A 12 9.36 8.76 -13.42
CA GLU A 12 9.69 7.91 -14.58
C GLU A 12 10.50 6.71 -14.09
N TYR A 13 9.82 5.62 -13.70
CA TYR A 13 10.33 4.27 -13.96
C TYR A 13 9.17 3.26 -13.86
N VAL A 14 8.50 3.07 -15.00
CA VAL A 14 7.55 1.98 -15.22
C VAL A 14 8.35 0.69 -15.30
N PHE A 15 8.66 0.07 -14.16
CA PHE A 15 9.16 -1.30 -14.15
C PHE A 15 8.23 -2.19 -13.34
N CYS A 16 7.21 -2.64 -14.06
CA CYS A 16 6.46 -3.84 -13.78
C CYS A 16 7.44 -5.01 -13.72
N PHE A 17 7.74 -5.53 -12.53
CA PHE A 17 8.19 -6.91 -12.45
C PHE A 17 6.93 -7.77 -12.45
N SER A 18 6.59 -8.31 -13.62
CA SER A 18 5.56 -9.33 -13.82
C SER A 18 5.96 -10.65 -13.15
N SER A 19 6.13 -10.62 -11.83
CA SER A 19 6.05 -11.79 -10.97
C SER A 19 5.18 -11.39 -9.79
N VAL A 20 3.96 -10.99 -10.12
CA VAL A 20 2.90 -10.79 -9.15
C VAL A 20 2.55 -12.17 -8.63
N SER A 21 2.87 -12.40 -7.37
CA SER A 21 2.31 -13.46 -6.54
C SER A 21 0.81 -13.54 -6.84
N LEU A 22 0.35 -14.66 -7.39
CA LEU A 22 -0.96 -14.87 -8.04
C LEU A 22 -2.20 -14.72 -7.11
N LEU A 23 -2.08 -14.03 -5.97
CA LEU A 23 -3.09 -13.94 -4.90
C LEU A 23 -3.30 -12.52 -4.34
N THR A 24 -2.76 -11.47 -4.97
CA THR A 24 -3.01 -10.09 -4.53
C THR A 24 -4.25 -9.51 -5.21
N LYS A 25 -5.27 -9.15 -4.42
CA LYS A 25 -6.52 -8.57 -4.92
C LYS A 25 -6.36 -7.06 -5.17
N GLU A 26 -6.66 -6.59 -6.37
CA GLU A 26 -6.63 -5.15 -6.70
C GLU A 26 -7.97 -4.49 -6.39
N VAL A 27 -7.96 -3.43 -5.58
CA VAL A 27 -9.17 -2.71 -5.15
C VAL A 27 -8.87 -1.22 -5.05
N ASN A 28 -9.84 -0.36 -5.35
CA ASN A 28 -9.69 1.07 -5.04
C ASN A 28 -9.95 1.29 -3.54
N PHE A 29 -8.93 1.71 -2.80
CA PHE A 29 -9.11 1.95 -1.38
C PHE A 29 -9.99 3.17 -1.16
N THR A 30 -11.06 2.97 -0.40
CA THR A 30 -11.95 4.02 0.07
C THR A 30 -12.22 3.77 1.56
N VAL A 31 -12.36 4.82 2.35
CA VAL A 31 -12.72 4.72 3.78
C VAL A 31 -13.92 3.79 4.01
N PRO A 32 -15.07 3.94 3.31
CA PRO A 32 -16.20 3.04 3.49
C PRO A 32 -15.90 1.59 3.12
N TRP A 33 -14.98 1.35 2.18
CA TRP A 33 -14.54 -0.01 1.85
C TRP A 33 -13.66 -0.60 2.94
N LEU A 34 -12.73 0.19 3.50
CA LEU A 34 -11.89 -0.22 4.63
C LEU A 34 -12.75 -0.58 5.85
N ASP A 35 -13.78 0.20 6.15
CA ASP A 35 -14.68 -0.04 7.28
C ASP A 35 -15.52 -1.31 7.08
N LYS A 36 -16.00 -1.55 5.85
CA LYS A 36 -16.79 -2.75 5.50
C LYS A 36 -15.94 -4.01 5.33
N LEU A 37 -14.62 -3.90 5.38
CA LEU A 37 -13.73 -5.01 5.11
C LEU A 37 -13.84 -6.08 6.20
N LYS A 38 -14.32 -7.26 5.80
CA LYS A 38 -14.43 -8.44 6.68
C LYS A 38 -13.05 -9.00 7.00
N ILE A 39 -12.94 -9.59 8.19
CA ILE A 39 -11.73 -10.28 8.63
C ILE A 39 -11.62 -11.59 7.81
N PRO A 40 -10.56 -11.78 7.02
CA PRO A 40 -10.38 -12.99 6.25
C PRO A 40 -9.89 -14.14 7.14
N ALA A 41 -10.21 -15.40 6.77
CA ALA A 41 -9.74 -16.58 7.50
C ALA A 41 -8.22 -16.81 7.35
N GLN A 42 -7.65 -16.34 6.25
CA GLN A 42 -6.20 -16.34 6.00
C GLN A 42 -5.74 -14.91 5.73
N ARG A 43 -4.44 -14.66 5.88
CA ARG A 43 -3.86 -13.34 5.61
C ARG A 43 -4.06 -12.98 4.14
N GLU A 44 -4.67 -11.83 3.89
CA GLU A 44 -4.90 -11.33 2.54
C GLU A 44 -4.18 -10.00 2.31
N ASP A 45 -3.55 -9.87 1.14
CA ASP A 45 -2.88 -8.66 0.70
C ASP A 45 -3.70 -8.04 -0.46
N TYR A 46 -4.19 -6.82 -0.23
CA TYR A 46 -4.91 -6.01 -1.19
C TYR A 46 -3.98 -4.95 -1.77
N ARG A 47 -4.14 -4.60 -3.05
CA ARG A 47 -3.40 -3.53 -3.72
C ARG A 47 -4.31 -2.37 -4.06
N ASP A 48 -3.85 -1.15 -3.81
CA ASP A 48 -4.59 0.04 -4.22
C ASP A 48 -4.49 0.21 -5.74
N ARG A 49 -5.63 0.43 -6.39
CA ARG A 49 -5.68 0.78 -7.81
C ARG A 49 -5.29 2.23 -8.06
N SER A 50 -5.56 3.12 -7.09
CA SER A 50 -5.25 4.55 -7.21
C SER A 50 -3.76 4.83 -7.03
N THR A 51 -3.12 4.14 -6.10
CA THR A 51 -1.74 4.40 -5.67
C THR A 51 -0.87 3.18 -5.91
N ARG A 52 0.02 3.24 -6.91
CA ARG A 52 0.88 2.11 -7.26
C ARG A 52 1.82 1.78 -6.11
N GLY A 53 1.99 0.50 -5.81
CA GLY A 53 2.88 0.03 -4.74
C GLY A 53 2.24 0.06 -3.34
N LEU A 54 1.13 0.78 -3.14
CA LEU A 54 0.38 0.76 -1.89
C LEU A 54 -0.39 -0.56 -1.75
N GLN A 55 -0.22 -1.18 -0.59
CA GLN A 55 -0.80 -2.45 -0.22
C GLN A 55 -1.47 -2.34 1.14
N LEU A 56 -2.63 -2.98 1.28
CA LEU A 56 -3.27 -3.20 2.57
C LEU A 56 -3.20 -4.67 2.91
N ARG A 57 -2.53 -4.96 4.01
CA ARG A 57 -2.40 -6.29 4.55
C ARG A 57 -3.40 -6.50 5.66
N VAL A 58 -4.23 -7.53 5.55
CA VAL A 58 -5.24 -7.87 6.55
C VAL A 58 -4.88 -9.20 7.17
N SER A 59 -4.56 -9.16 8.46
CA SER A 59 -4.32 -10.34 9.27
C SER A 59 -5.64 -11.03 9.64
N PRO A 60 -5.64 -12.35 9.89
CA PRO A 60 -6.82 -13.05 10.38
C PRO A 60 -7.25 -12.60 11.79
N THR A 61 -6.40 -11.85 12.49
CA THR A 61 -6.73 -11.17 13.75
C THR A 61 -7.56 -9.88 13.55
N GLY A 62 -7.84 -9.50 12.30
CA GLY A 62 -8.55 -8.26 11.95
C GLY A 62 -7.68 -7.02 11.87
N VAL A 63 -6.37 -7.16 12.11
CA VAL A 63 -5.42 -6.04 11.98
C VAL A 63 -5.22 -5.70 10.50
N LYS A 64 -5.47 -4.43 10.16
CA LYS A 64 -5.30 -3.85 8.83
C LYS A 64 -4.04 -2.99 8.84
N SER A 65 -3.04 -3.32 8.04
CA SER A 65 -1.76 -2.60 8.00
C SER A 65 -1.44 -2.12 6.59
N PHE A 66 -1.10 -0.83 6.47
CA PHE A 66 -0.63 -0.25 5.23
C PHE A 66 0.84 -0.58 5.01
N SER A 67 1.17 -1.06 3.81
CA SER A 67 2.52 -1.38 3.38
C SER A 67 2.75 -0.84 1.99
N TYR A 68 3.93 -0.29 1.74
CA TYR A 68 4.37 0.16 0.43
C TYR A 68 5.45 -0.77 -0.08
N ALA A 69 5.15 -1.45 -1.19
CA ALA A 69 6.11 -2.25 -1.92
C ALA A 69 6.72 -1.40 -3.03
N PHE A 70 8.03 -1.21 -2.97
CA PHE A 70 8.77 -0.42 -3.94
C PHE A 70 10.00 -1.17 -4.42
N ARG A 71 10.49 -0.77 -5.59
CA ARG A 71 11.77 -1.23 -6.09
C ARG A 71 12.71 -0.05 -6.10
N PHE A 72 13.81 -0.18 -5.37
CA PHE A 72 14.89 0.80 -5.43
C PHE A 72 16.11 0.12 -6.04
N ARG A 73 16.50 0.59 -7.23
CA ARG A 73 17.53 -0.03 -8.07
C ARG A 73 17.17 -1.49 -8.39
N ASN A 74 18.04 -2.42 -8.00
CA ASN A 74 17.84 -3.86 -8.22
C ASN A 74 17.30 -4.60 -6.99
N LYS A 75 16.88 -3.89 -5.93
CA LYS A 75 16.36 -4.47 -4.69
C LYS A 75 14.87 -4.18 -4.55
N MET A 76 14.12 -5.21 -4.20
CA MET A 76 12.73 -5.08 -3.79
C MET A 76 12.69 -4.74 -2.30
N GLY A 77 11.99 -3.66 -1.97
CA GLY A 77 11.79 -3.19 -0.61
C GLY A 77 10.31 -3.19 -0.24
N ARG A 78 10.03 -3.33 1.05
CA ARG A 78 8.70 -3.11 1.61
C ARG A 78 8.84 -2.27 2.87
N VAL A 79 8.07 -1.20 2.96
CA VAL A 79 7.95 -0.36 4.15
C VAL A 79 6.53 -0.49 4.69
N THR A 80 6.37 -0.64 6.00
CA THR A 80 5.07 -0.64 6.66
C THR A 80 4.86 0.74 7.26
N PHE A 81 3.77 1.42 6.90
CA PHE A 81 3.49 2.77 7.42
C PHE A 81 2.83 2.71 8.78
N GLY A 82 1.84 1.84 8.95
CA GLY A 82 1.06 1.79 10.17
C GLY A 82 -0.20 0.95 10.03
N LYS A 83 -1.02 0.96 11.08
CA LYS A 83 -2.29 0.24 11.14
C LYS A 83 -3.44 1.20 10.91
N TYR A 84 -4.51 0.71 10.30
CA TYR A 84 -5.80 1.40 10.28
C TYR A 84 -6.59 1.03 11.54
N PRO A 85 -7.28 1.96 12.24
CA PRO A 85 -7.55 3.35 11.86
C PRO A 85 -6.52 4.39 12.33
N ASP A 86 -5.46 3.99 13.05
CA ASP A 86 -4.45 4.93 13.58
C ASP A 86 -3.79 5.77 12.48
N LEU A 87 -3.61 5.19 11.29
CA LEU A 87 -3.13 5.84 10.09
C LEU A 87 -4.27 5.98 9.08
N GLU A 88 -4.60 7.23 8.75
CA GLU A 88 -5.65 7.55 7.78
C GLU A 88 -5.25 7.17 6.35
N LEU A 89 -6.23 6.83 5.51
CA LEU A 89 -6.00 6.47 4.11
C LEU A 89 -5.31 7.60 3.32
N ASN A 90 -5.66 8.87 3.61
CA ASN A 90 -5.07 10.02 2.94
C ASN A 90 -3.58 10.20 3.26
N LEU A 91 -3.15 9.80 4.47
CA LEU A 91 -1.74 9.83 4.86
C LEU A 91 -0.95 8.64 4.31
N ALA A 92 -1.64 7.55 3.95
CA ALA A 92 -1.03 6.35 3.38
C ALA A 92 -0.71 6.46 1.88
N ARG A 93 -1.34 7.43 1.19
CA ARG A 93 -1.21 7.68 -0.25
C ARG A 93 -0.13 8.71 -0.53
#